data_AF-A0A1B8P567-F1
#
_entry.id   AF-A0A1B8P567-F1
#
_cell.length_a   1.000
_cell.length_b   1.000
_cell.length_c   1.000
_cell.angle_alpha   90.00
_cell.angle_beta   90.00
_cell.angle_gamma   90.00
#
_symmetry.space_group_name_H-M   'P 1'
#
loop_
_entity.id
_entity.type
_entity.pdbx_description
1 polymer ?
#
loop_
_entity_poly.entity_id
_entity_poly.type
_entity_poly.pdbx_seq_one_letter_code
_entity_poly.pdbx_strand_id
1 'polypeptide(L)'
;MKVLILGGTTEASALARAFAERGIPALFSYAGRVAKPRPQPLPTRVGGFGGVEGLAAFLEAERITHLVDATHPFAEQMSRNAVAAAERTGTALIALTRPPWEPQPGDCGQPGDRWQRVADIETAVAALTGPPQRVLLAIGRMHLAAFAAQPQHHYLLRLVDQPDSPPPLPRHTVTVDRGPSPWRATGRCCASTASSAWCARTPAARVRQPSSPPPAIWACRW
;
A
#
# COMPACT_ATOMS: atom_id res chain seq x y z
N MET A 1 -20.15 12.03 -18.61
CA MET A 1 -18.89 11.45 -18.11
C MET A 1 -19.15 10.86 -16.73
N LYS A 2 -18.78 9.60 -16.46
CA LYS A 2 -18.93 8.96 -15.15
C LYS A 2 -17.65 8.19 -14.81
N VAL A 3 -17.06 8.50 -13.66
CA VAL A 3 -15.74 7.98 -13.28
C VAL A 3 -15.83 6.96 -12.16
N LEU A 4 -15.13 5.84 -12.29
CA LEU A 4 -14.92 4.89 -11.19
C LEU A 4 -13.51 5.10 -10.60
N ILE A 5 -13.42 5.38 -9.30
CA ILE A 5 -12.16 5.48 -8.57
C ILE A 5 -11.97 4.20 -7.76
N LEU A 6 -10.99 3.38 -8.16
CA LEU A 6 -10.54 2.24 -7.36
C LEU A 6 -9.66 2.78 -6.23
N GLY A 7 -10.16 2.69 -5.00
CA GLY A 7 -9.60 3.40 -3.86
C GLY A 7 -8.76 2.56 -2.91
N GLY A 8 -8.40 3.17 -1.78
CA GLY A 8 -7.58 2.55 -0.73
C GLY A 8 -6.31 3.31 -0.38
N THR A 9 -6.04 4.43 -1.07
CA THR A 9 -4.88 5.29 -0.84
C THR A 9 -5.30 6.71 -0.43
N THR A 10 -4.33 7.48 0.06
CA THR A 10 -4.50 8.90 0.32
C THR A 10 -4.76 9.69 -0.96
N GLU A 11 -4.11 9.29 -2.04
CA GLU A 11 -4.22 9.86 -3.39
C GLU A 11 -5.65 9.67 -3.93
N ALA A 12 -6.22 8.48 -3.78
CA ALA A 12 -7.62 8.22 -4.12
C ALA A 12 -8.59 9.14 -3.36
N SER A 13 -8.34 9.33 -2.06
CA SER A 13 -9.21 10.18 -1.21
C SER A 13 -9.08 11.66 -1.58
N ALA A 14 -7.87 12.12 -1.90
CA ALA A 14 -7.64 13.48 -2.39
C ALA A 14 -8.32 13.73 -3.74
N LEU A 15 -8.26 12.75 -4.65
CA LEU A 15 -8.95 12.80 -5.93
C LEU A 15 -10.48 12.85 -5.75
N ALA A 16 -11.01 11.99 -4.88
CA ALA A 16 -12.44 11.95 -4.56
C ALA A 16 -12.94 13.31 -4.07
N ARG A 17 -12.18 13.96 -3.19
CA ARG A 17 -12.49 15.32 -2.72
C ARG A 17 -12.47 16.35 -3.85
N ALA A 18 -11.42 16.35 -4.67
CA ALA A 18 -11.32 17.27 -5.80
C ALA A 18 -12.47 17.09 -6.81
N PHE A 19 -12.96 15.87 -7.00
CA PHE A 19 -14.10 15.57 -7.87
C PHE A 19 -15.41 16.06 -7.27
N ALA A 20 -15.63 15.83 -5.97
CA ALA A 20 -16.80 16.31 -5.26
C ALA A 20 -16.90 17.84 -5.27
N GLU A 21 -15.79 18.54 -4.99
CA GLU A 21 -15.70 20.00 -5.02
C GLU A 21 -16.04 20.59 -6.40
N ARG A 22 -15.77 19.84 -7.48
CA ARG A 22 -16.03 20.24 -8.87
C ARG A 22 -17.35 19.69 -9.43
N GLY A 23 -18.13 18.96 -8.63
CA GLY A 23 -19.38 18.33 -9.08
C GLY A 23 -19.19 17.27 -10.18
N ILE A 24 -18.01 16.64 -10.27
CA ILE A 24 -17.73 15.62 -11.29
C ILE A 24 -18.38 14.29 -10.86
N PRO A 25 -19.26 13.68 -11.68
CA PRO A 25 -19.90 12.41 -11.33
C PRO A 25 -18.89 11.27 -11.19
N ALA A 26 -18.74 10.76 -9.98
CA ALA A 26 -17.83 9.65 -9.69
C ALA A 26 -18.35 8.70 -8.61
N LEU A 27 -17.94 7.44 -8.73
CA LEU A 27 -18.16 6.39 -7.76
C LEU A 27 -16.82 5.96 -7.16
N PHE A 28 -16.75 5.91 -5.83
CA PHE A 28 -15.58 5.43 -5.11
C PHE A 28 -15.74 3.96 -4.75
N SER A 29 -14.69 3.14 -4.91
CA SER A 29 -14.75 1.70 -4.64
C SER A 29 -13.67 1.25 -3.66
N TYR A 30 -14.09 0.70 -2.52
CA TYR A 30 -13.22 0.00 -1.58
C TYR A 30 -13.27 -1.51 -1.78
N ALA A 31 -12.12 -2.18 -1.60
CA ALA A 31 -12.04 -3.65 -1.65
C ALA A 31 -12.66 -4.37 -0.44
N GLY A 32 -13.00 -3.64 0.64
CA GLY A 32 -13.55 -4.24 1.87
C GLY A 32 -12.51 -4.92 2.79
N ARG A 33 -11.23 -4.54 2.68
CA ARG A 33 -10.14 -5.14 3.49
C ARG A 33 -9.98 -4.52 4.89
N VAL A 34 -10.69 -3.43 5.17
CA VAL A 34 -10.66 -2.69 6.45
C VAL A 34 -12.09 -2.66 6.98
N ALA A 35 -12.27 -2.94 8.27
CA ALA A 35 -13.60 -3.07 8.87
C ALA A 35 -14.40 -1.76 8.82
N LYS A 36 -13.73 -0.62 8.98
CA LYS A 36 -14.32 0.72 8.93
C LYS A 36 -13.54 1.58 7.95
N PRO A 37 -13.83 1.51 6.64
CA PRO A 37 -13.18 2.37 5.65
C PRO A 37 -13.53 3.85 5.92
N ARG A 38 -12.64 4.75 5.54
CA ARG A 38 -12.89 6.19 5.71
C ARG A 38 -14.05 6.63 4.82
N PRO A 39 -14.99 7.44 5.33
CA PRO A 39 -16.00 8.07 4.50
C PRO A 39 -15.36 8.87 3.37
N GLN A 40 -15.99 8.85 2.20
CA GLN A 40 -15.57 9.63 1.03
C GLN A 40 -16.67 10.60 0.64
N PRO A 41 -16.33 11.77 0.07
CA PRO A 41 -17.32 12.78 -0.36
C PRO A 41 -18.01 12.41 -1.69
N LEU A 42 -18.07 11.12 -2.03
CA LEU A 42 -18.65 10.57 -3.25
C LEU A 42 -19.50 9.34 -2.89
N PRO A 43 -20.50 8.98 -3.73
CA PRO A 43 -21.11 7.66 -3.68
C PRO A 43 -20.02 6.58 -3.56
N THR A 44 -20.17 5.67 -2.60
CA THR A 44 -19.12 4.71 -2.25
C THR A 44 -19.67 3.29 -2.23
N ARG A 45 -19.00 2.37 -2.93
CA ARG A 45 -19.23 0.92 -2.85
C ARG A 45 -18.12 0.22 -2.08
N VAL A 46 -18.45 -0.89 -1.45
CA VAL A 46 -17.50 -1.76 -0.73
C VAL A 46 -17.67 -3.20 -1.20
N GLY A 47 -16.57 -3.83 -1.59
CA GLY A 47 -16.54 -5.24 -1.99
C GLY A 47 -15.78 -5.46 -3.30
N GLY A 48 -15.45 -6.72 -3.57
CA GLY A 48 -14.83 -7.13 -4.82
C GLY A 48 -15.75 -6.93 -6.04
N PHE A 49 -15.19 -7.11 -7.22
CA PHE A 49 -15.94 -7.12 -8.49
C PHE A 49 -16.14 -8.53 -9.04
N GLY A 50 -15.47 -9.56 -8.51
CA GLY A 50 -15.51 -10.91 -9.09
C GLY A 50 -14.52 -11.11 -10.25
N GLY A 51 -13.31 -10.55 -10.13
CA GLY A 51 -12.27 -10.66 -11.15
C GLY A 51 -12.44 -9.69 -12.32
N VAL A 52 -11.87 -10.04 -13.48
CA VAL A 52 -11.94 -9.21 -14.70
C VAL A 52 -13.37 -9.15 -15.24
N GLU A 53 -14.02 -10.32 -15.36
CA GLU A 53 -15.39 -10.43 -15.90
C GLU A 53 -16.37 -9.53 -15.15
N GLY A 54 -16.41 -9.66 -13.82
CA GLY A 54 -17.36 -8.89 -13.04
C GLY A 54 -17.00 -7.40 -12.94
N LEU A 55 -15.72 -7.02 -13.10
CA LEU A 55 -15.36 -5.61 -13.26
C LEU A 55 -15.83 -5.06 -14.61
N ALA A 56 -15.63 -5.79 -15.72
CA ALA A 56 -16.09 -5.37 -17.04
C ALA A 56 -17.62 -5.22 -17.09
N ALA A 57 -18.35 -6.23 -16.58
CA ALA A 57 -19.80 -6.17 -16.47
C ALA A 57 -20.27 -4.97 -15.63
N PHE A 58 -19.55 -4.66 -14.54
CA PHE A 58 -19.83 -3.49 -13.72
C PHE A 58 -19.61 -2.18 -14.48
N LEU A 59 -18.50 -2.05 -15.22
CA LEU A 59 -18.20 -0.85 -16.01
C LEU A 59 -19.30 -0.58 -17.05
N GLU A 60 -19.78 -1.62 -17.72
CA GLU A 60 -20.86 -1.53 -18.72
C GLU A 60 -22.21 -1.19 -18.07
N ALA A 61 -22.62 -1.94 -17.05
CA ALA A 61 -23.91 -1.75 -16.38
C ALA A 61 -24.05 -0.35 -15.78
N GLU A 62 -22.98 0.14 -15.14
CA GLU A 62 -22.95 1.47 -14.54
C GLU A 62 -22.63 2.58 -15.56
N ARG A 63 -22.36 2.25 -16.82
CA ARG A 63 -21.95 3.18 -17.89
C ARG A 63 -20.75 4.04 -17.48
N ILE A 64 -19.74 3.41 -16.90
CA ILE A 64 -18.49 4.06 -16.51
C ILE A 64 -17.70 4.40 -17.77
N THR A 65 -17.35 5.68 -17.92
CA THR A 65 -16.58 6.14 -19.07
C THR A 65 -15.08 6.25 -18.78
N HIS A 66 -14.70 6.44 -17.51
CA HIS A 66 -13.30 6.50 -17.09
C HIS A 66 -13.07 5.69 -15.82
N LEU A 67 -11.98 4.94 -15.79
CA LEU A 67 -11.50 4.19 -14.65
C LEU A 67 -10.21 4.83 -14.14
N VAL A 68 -10.18 5.15 -12.85
CA VAL A 68 -8.97 5.60 -12.16
C VAL A 68 -8.52 4.51 -11.21
N ASP A 69 -7.39 3.87 -11.52
CA ASP A 69 -6.72 2.98 -10.59
C ASP A 69 -5.87 3.80 -9.61
N ALA A 70 -6.44 4.11 -8.45
CA ALA A 70 -5.74 4.74 -7.33
C ALA A 70 -5.57 3.74 -6.17
N THR A 71 -5.49 2.45 -6.48
CA THR A 71 -5.27 1.41 -5.47
C THR A 71 -3.84 1.46 -4.93
N HIS A 72 -3.60 0.76 -3.81
CA HIS A 72 -2.25 0.67 -3.27
C HIS A 72 -1.33 -0.01 -4.29
N PRO A 73 -0.06 0.40 -4.47
CA PRO A 73 0.85 -0.20 -5.46
C PRO A 73 1.09 -1.72 -5.32
N PHE A 74 0.76 -2.28 -4.15
CA PHE A 74 0.82 -3.72 -3.88
C PHE A 74 -0.51 -4.46 -4.10
N ALA A 75 -1.56 -3.75 -4.54
CA ALA A 75 -2.81 -4.34 -5.00
C ALA A 75 -2.71 -4.77 -6.48
N GLU A 76 -1.58 -5.38 -6.85
CA GLU A 76 -1.22 -5.67 -8.24
C GLU A 76 -2.31 -6.45 -8.99
N GLN A 77 -2.93 -7.43 -8.33
CA GLN A 77 -4.03 -8.18 -8.93
C GLN A 77 -5.21 -7.27 -9.32
N MET A 78 -5.55 -6.27 -8.50
CA MET A 78 -6.63 -5.34 -8.82
C MET A 78 -6.26 -4.43 -9.98
N SER A 79 -5.01 -3.94 -10.02
CA SER A 79 -4.49 -3.16 -11.15
C SER A 79 -4.49 -3.95 -12.46
N ARG A 80 -4.06 -5.22 -12.44
CA ARG A 80 -4.13 -6.12 -13.60
C ARG A 80 -5.58 -6.33 -14.06
N ASN A 81 -6.51 -6.52 -13.11
CA ASN A 81 -7.92 -6.63 -13.44
C ASN A 81 -8.48 -5.35 -14.06
N ALA A 82 -8.07 -4.18 -13.56
CA ALA A 82 -8.50 -2.88 -14.08
C ALA A 82 -8.05 -2.67 -15.53
N VAL A 83 -6.79 -3.00 -15.86
CA VAL A 83 -6.28 -2.96 -17.24
C VAL A 83 -7.09 -3.88 -18.15
N ALA A 84 -7.20 -5.17 -17.79
CA ALA A 84 -7.89 -6.14 -18.63
C ALA A 84 -9.39 -5.82 -18.82
N ALA A 85 -10.06 -5.32 -17.78
CA ALA A 85 -11.47 -4.94 -17.90
C ALA A 85 -11.65 -3.68 -18.77
N ALA A 86 -10.79 -2.67 -18.58
CA ALA A 86 -10.83 -1.43 -19.36
C ALA A 86 -10.57 -1.67 -20.86
N GLU A 87 -9.61 -2.54 -21.19
CA GLU A 87 -9.33 -2.96 -22.58
C GLU A 87 -10.56 -3.61 -23.23
N ARG A 88 -11.27 -4.46 -22.48
CA ARG A 88 -12.45 -5.18 -22.99
C ARG A 88 -13.66 -4.28 -23.23
N THR A 89 -13.89 -3.32 -22.34
CA THR A 89 -15.05 -2.42 -22.41
C THR A 89 -14.77 -1.14 -23.20
N GLY A 90 -13.52 -0.91 -23.61
CA GLY A 90 -13.07 0.35 -24.20
C GLY A 90 -13.10 1.53 -23.21
N THR A 91 -13.14 1.26 -21.90
CA THR A 91 -13.15 2.31 -20.86
C THR A 91 -11.77 2.95 -20.76
N ALA A 92 -11.69 4.28 -20.76
CA ALA A 92 -10.43 4.99 -20.57
C ALA A 92 -9.86 4.73 -19.17
N LEU A 93 -8.62 4.27 -19.07
CA LEU A 93 -7.95 3.95 -17.80
C LEU A 93 -6.77 4.86 -17.53
N ILE A 94 -6.65 5.36 -16.31
CA ILE A 94 -5.44 5.99 -15.78
C ILE A 94 -5.08 5.41 -14.41
N ALA A 95 -3.79 5.16 -14.18
CA ALA A 95 -3.28 4.80 -12.86
C ALA A 95 -2.79 6.06 -12.13
N LEU A 96 -3.35 6.34 -10.95
CA LEU A 96 -2.92 7.42 -10.07
C LEU A 96 -2.03 6.86 -8.97
N THR A 97 -0.73 6.98 -9.18
CA THR A 97 0.28 6.46 -8.26
C THR A 97 1.40 7.46 -8.03
N ARG A 98 1.92 7.52 -6.81
CA ARG A 98 3.09 8.34 -6.47
C ARG A 98 4.40 7.72 -7.00
N PRO A 99 5.43 8.54 -7.25
CA PRO A 99 6.78 8.05 -7.51
C PRO A 99 7.28 7.16 -6.37
N PRO A 100 8.17 6.20 -6.67
CA PRO A 100 8.90 5.49 -5.64
C PRO A 100 9.67 6.46 -4.75
N TRP A 101 9.88 6.09 -3.48
CA TRP A 101 10.81 6.83 -2.65
C TRP A 101 12.25 6.57 -3.10
N GLU A 102 13.10 7.57 -2.93
CA GLU A 102 14.52 7.49 -3.20
C GLU A 102 15.31 7.78 -1.92
N PRO A 103 16.42 7.05 -1.66
CA PRO A 103 17.23 7.28 -0.48
C PRO A 103 17.76 8.71 -0.50
N GLN A 104 17.62 9.43 0.61
CA GLN A 104 18.14 10.79 0.72
C GLN A 104 19.64 10.77 1.09
N PRO A 105 20.47 11.61 0.45
CA PRO A 105 21.85 11.79 0.87
C PRO A 105 21.91 12.38 2.28
N GLY A 106 23.02 12.13 2.98
CA GLY A 106 23.29 12.75 4.27
C GLY A 106 23.49 14.25 4.13
N ASP A 107 23.21 15.00 5.20
CA ASP A 107 23.43 16.45 5.29
C ASP A 107 24.13 16.79 6.61
N CYS A 108 24.97 17.83 6.60
CA CYS A 108 25.63 18.39 7.77
C CYS A 108 26.29 17.35 8.71
N GLY A 109 27.06 16.40 8.15
CA GLY A 109 27.77 15.38 8.93
C GLY A 109 26.89 14.22 9.43
N GLN A 110 25.60 14.18 9.08
CA GLN A 110 24.75 13.02 9.31
C GLN A 110 24.86 12.03 8.15
N PRO A 111 24.94 10.71 8.40
CA PRO A 111 24.89 9.72 7.35
C PRO A 111 23.52 9.75 6.66
N GLY A 112 23.51 9.55 5.35
CA GLY A 112 22.28 9.44 4.56
C GLY A 112 21.55 8.13 4.78
N ASP A 113 20.43 7.99 4.09
CA ASP A 113 19.59 6.80 4.13
C ASP A 113 20.36 5.55 3.67
N ARG A 114 20.40 4.51 4.51
CA ARG A 114 21.01 3.22 4.20
C ARG A 114 19.96 2.18 3.82
N TRP A 115 19.70 2.07 2.52
CA TRP A 115 18.68 1.19 1.98
C TRP A 115 19.29 -0.05 1.33
N GLN A 116 18.74 -1.22 1.65
CA GLN A 116 18.95 -2.47 0.93
C GLN A 116 17.67 -2.81 0.16
N ARG A 117 17.77 -2.85 -1.17
CA ARG A 117 16.65 -3.27 -2.04
C ARG A 117 16.56 -4.79 -2.05
N VAL A 118 15.36 -5.34 -1.91
CA VAL A 118 15.11 -6.77 -2.00
C VAL A 118 13.91 -7.02 -2.93
N ALA A 119 13.94 -8.15 -3.65
CA ALA A 119 12.95 -8.44 -4.68
C ALA A 119 11.59 -8.86 -4.09
N ASP A 120 11.60 -9.55 -2.96
CA ASP A 120 10.44 -10.19 -2.36
C ASP A 120 10.54 -10.27 -0.82
N ILE A 121 9.49 -10.80 -0.19
CA ILE A 121 9.41 -10.96 1.27
C ILE A 121 10.44 -12.00 1.76
N GLU A 122 10.67 -13.07 1.01
CA GLU A 122 11.60 -14.13 1.41
C GLU A 122 13.04 -13.59 1.52
N THR A 123 13.46 -12.83 0.51
CA THR A 123 14.74 -12.13 0.49
C THR A 123 14.83 -11.08 1.61
N ALA A 124 13.72 -10.40 1.93
CA ALA A 124 13.67 -9.46 3.06
C ALA A 124 13.88 -10.17 4.41
N VAL A 125 13.30 -11.35 4.60
CA VAL A 125 13.49 -12.18 5.80
C VAL A 125 14.92 -12.68 5.88
N ALA A 126 15.49 -13.16 4.77
CA ALA A 126 16.88 -13.62 4.70
C ALA A 126 17.87 -12.50 5.06
N ALA A 127 17.62 -11.26 4.61
CA ALA A 127 18.44 -10.10 4.91
C ALA A 127 18.50 -9.73 6.40
N LEU A 128 17.58 -10.23 7.23
CA LEU A 128 17.58 -10.01 8.68
C LEU A 128 18.43 -11.03 9.46
N THR A 129 18.98 -12.05 8.80
CA THR A 129 19.81 -13.07 9.45
C THR A 129 20.95 -12.44 10.25
N GLY A 130 21.08 -12.85 11.52
CA GLY A 130 22.14 -12.37 12.41
C GLY A 130 21.66 -12.18 13.84
N PRO A 131 22.36 -11.34 14.64
CA PRO A 131 22.05 -11.15 16.05
C PRO A 131 20.65 -10.54 16.25
N PRO A 132 20.06 -10.66 17.46
CA PRO A 132 18.79 -10.03 17.80
C PRO A 132 18.77 -8.53 17.49
N GLN A 133 17.67 -8.06 16.89
CA GLN A 133 17.47 -6.66 16.50
C GLN A 133 16.02 -6.25 16.77
N ARG A 134 15.77 -4.94 16.82
CA ARG A 134 14.41 -4.37 16.88
C ARG A 134 13.98 -3.96 15.48
N VAL A 135 13.02 -4.68 14.91
CA VAL A 135 12.61 -4.57 13.51
C VAL A 135 11.21 -4.00 13.41
N LEU A 136 11.04 -2.84 12.78
CA LEU A 136 9.72 -2.33 12.45
C LEU A 136 9.23 -2.97 11.14
N LEU A 137 8.10 -3.68 11.18
CA LEU A 137 7.44 -4.25 10.02
C LEU A 137 6.29 -3.35 9.57
N ALA A 138 6.59 -2.44 8.64
CA ALA A 138 5.61 -1.56 8.01
C ALA A 138 5.00 -2.19 6.74
N ILE A 139 4.74 -3.49 6.79
CA ILE A 139 4.22 -4.28 5.66
C ILE A 139 2.76 -4.70 5.86
N GLY A 140 2.11 -4.33 6.97
CA GLY A 140 0.75 -4.76 7.30
C GLY A 140 0.65 -6.24 7.68
N ARG A 141 -0.58 -6.77 7.76
CA ARG A 141 -0.83 -8.10 8.37
C ARG A 141 -0.52 -9.32 7.49
N MET A 142 -0.56 -9.18 6.16
CA MET A 142 -0.63 -10.34 5.26
C MET A 142 0.64 -11.20 5.22
N HIS A 143 1.81 -10.64 5.50
CA HIS A 143 3.08 -11.35 5.33
C HIS A 143 3.85 -11.51 6.64
N LEU A 144 3.19 -11.30 7.79
CA LEU A 144 3.86 -11.38 9.11
C LEU A 144 4.39 -12.78 9.40
N ALA A 145 3.69 -13.83 8.97
CA ALA A 145 4.07 -15.21 9.21
C ALA A 145 5.46 -15.57 8.62
N ALA A 146 5.85 -14.96 7.50
CA ALA A 146 7.15 -15.20 6.89
C ALA A 146 8.32 -14.80 7.81
N PHE A 147 8.12 -13.79 8.66
CA PHE A 147 9.15 -13.32 9.59
C PHE A 147 9.32 -14.23 10.82
N ALA A 148 8.44 -15.23 11.02
CA ALA A 148 8.63 -16.24 12.06
C ALA A 148 9.91 -17.08 11.85
N ALA A 149 10.45 -17.09 10.64
CA ALA A 149 11.72 -17.76 10.31
C ALA A 149 12.94 -17.09 10.97
N GLN A 150 12.81 -15.86 11.50
CA GLN A 150 13.87 -15.14 12.23
C GLN A 150 13.38 -14.76 13.65
N PRO A 151 13.10 -15.75 14.51
CA PRO A 151 12.41 -15.54 15.79
C PRO A 151 13.23 -14.78 16.85
N GLN A 152 14.53 -14.58 16.61
CA GLN A 152 15.44 -13.89 17.50
C GLN A 152 15.18 -12.38 17.60
N HIS A 153 14.52 -11.78 16.61
CA HIS A 153 14.24 -10.34 16.59
C HIS A 153 13.01 -9.97 17.40
N HIS A 154 12.95 -8.70 17.82
CA HIS A 154 11.74 -8.10 18.36
C HIS A 154 11.03 -7.30 17.27
N TYR A 155 9.80 -7.68 16.93
CA TYR A 155 9.05 -7.07 15.84
C TYR A 155 8.07 -6.00 16.32
N LEU A 156 8.24 -4.78 15.84
CA LEU A 156 7.26 -3.72 16.00
C LEU A 156 6.29 -3.78 14.82
N LEU A 157 5.02 -4.05 15.09
CA LEU A 157 3.99 -4.24 14.10
C LEU A 157 3.07 -3.03 14.08
N ARG A 158 2.95 -2.38 12.92
CA ARG A 158 1.97 -1.29 12.74
C ARG A 158 0.79 -1.80 11.93
N LEU A 159 -0.37 -1.95 12.57
CA LEU A 159 -1.57 -2.52 11.97
C LEU A 159 -2.70 -1.48 11.91
N VAL A 160 -3.53 -1.56 10.87
CA VAL A 160 -4.68 -0.64 10.66
C VAL A 160 -5.86 -0.99 11.56
N ASP A 161 -6.08 -2.30 11.75
CA ASP A 161 -7.11 -2.86 12.59
C ASP A 161 -6.45 -3.76 13.63
N GLN A 162 -7.09 -3.90 14.79
CA GLN A 162 -6.66 -4.82 15.82
C GLN A 162 -6.74 -6.26 15.26
N PRO A 163 -5.70 -7.09 15.40
CA PRO A 163 -5.73 -8.43 14.86
C PRO A 163 -6.67 -9.32 15.70
N ASP A 164 -7.51 -10.11 15.03
CA ASP A 164 -8.47 -11.03 15.69
C ASP A 164 -7.76 -12.16 16.45
N SER A 165 -6.53 -12.49 16.04
CA SER A 165 -5.67 -13.48 16.67
C SER A 165 -4.27 -12.91 16.91
N PRO A 166 -3.52 -13.40 17.91
CA PRO A 166 -2.14 -13.00 18.11
C PRO A 166 -1.30 -13.19 16.83
N PRO A 167 -0.48 -12.19 16.44
CA PRO A 167 0.47 -12.36 15.35
C PRO A 167 1.40 -13.57 15.57
N PRO A 168 1.78 -14.30 14.51
CA PRO A 168 2.61 -15.50 14.59
C PRO A 168 4.10 -15.17 14.81
N LEU A 169 4.41 -14.27 15.74
CA LEU A 169 5.76 -13.81 16.04
C LEU A 169 6.00 -13.89 17.55
N PRO A 170 7.03 -14.58 18.04
CA PRO A 170 7.20 -14.83 19.47
C PRO A 170 7.52 -13.56 20.27
N ARG A 171 8.21 -12.59 19.66
CA ARG A 171 8.59 -11.33 20.29
C ARG A 171 8.08 -10.16 19.45
N HIS A 172 6.95 -9.59 19.84
CA HIS A 172 6.36 -8.49 19.07
C HIS A 172 5.65 -7.45 19.95
N THR A 173 5.44 -6.27 19.37
CA THR A 173 4.59 -5.21 19.91
C THR A 173 3.67 -4.72 18.81
N VAL A 174 2.37 -4.66 19.07
CA VAL A 174 1.38 -4.17 18.10
C VAL A 174 1.00 -2.73 18.42
N THR A 175 1.15 -1.85 17.43
CA THR A 175 0.59 -0.51 17.42
C THR A 175 -0.55 -0.46 16.40
N VAL A 176 -1.76 -0.21 16.87
CA VAL A 176 -2.92 0.00 15.99
C VAL A 176 -2.98 1.48 15.62
N ASP A 177 -2.76 1.79 14.35
CA ASP A 177 -2.74 3.15 13.84
C ASP A 177 -3.16 3.20 12.36
N ARG A 178 -4.02 4.17 12.02
CA ARG A 178 -4.49 4.43 10.66
C ARG A 178 -3.89 5.75 10.19
N GLY A 179 -2.84 5.70 9.37
CA GLY A 179 -2.13 6.88 8.84
C GLY A 179 -3.03 7.93 8.13
N PRO A 180 -2.52 9.07 7.64
CA PRO A 180 -1.13 9.29 7.25
C PRO A 180 -0.28 9.73 8.44
N SER A 181 0.83 9.03 8.67
CA SER A 181 1.93 9.64 9.41
C SER A 181 2.78 10.41 8.40
N PRO A 182 3.09 11.70 8.62
CA PRO A 182 4.13 12.34 7.84
C PRO A 182 5.43 11.55 8.00
N TRP A 183 6.28 11.51 6.97
CA TRP A 183 7.55 10.78 7.02
C TRP A 183 8.41 11.18 8.24
N ARG A 184 8.32 12.45 8.67
CA ARG A 184 8.93 12.95 9.92
C ARG A 184 8.29 12.41 11.20
N ALA A 185 7.00 12.10 11.21
CA ALA A 185 6.36 11.43 12.34
C ALA A 185 6.70 9.93 12.37
N THR A 186 6.90 9.29 11.22
CA THR A 186 7.53 7.96 11.19
C THR A 186 8.93 8.05 11.77
N GLY A 187 9.76 9.02 11.36
CA GLY A 187 11.09 9.27 11.96
C GLY A 187 11.08 9.58 13.47
N ARG A 188 10.10 10.35 13.97
CA ARG A 188 9.94 10.65 15.41
C ARG A 188 9.39 9.49 16.23
N CYS A 189 8.47 8.70 15.68
CA CYS A 189 8.02 7.46 16.29
C CYS A 189 9.16 6.42 16.31
N CYS A 190 10.00 6.41 15.26
CA CYS A 190 11.24 5.62 15.20
C CYS A 190 12.26 6.03 16.27
N ALA A 191 12.41 7.33 16.54
CA ALA A 191 13.29 7.83 17.61
C ALA A 191 12.79 7.44 19.01
N SER A 192 11.47 7.35 19.23
CA SER A 192 10.92 6.97 20.54
C SER A 192 10.85 5.46 20.77
N THR A 193 10.91 4.61 19.73
CA THR A 193 10.85 3.14 19.86
C THR A 193 12.19 2.40 19.73
N ALA A 194 13.30 3.12 19.55
CA ALA A 194 14.66 2.56 19.45
C ALA A 194 14.73 1.34 18.51
N SER A 195 14.31 1.51 17.26
CA SER A 195 14.41 0.44 16.23
C SER A 195 15.79 0.45 15.59
N SER A 196 16.40 -0.72 15.41
CA SER A 196 17.72 -0.90 14.78
C SER A 196 17.63 -1.38 13.33
N ALA A 197 16.44 -1.74 12.84
CA ALA A 197 16.19 -2.12 11.46
C ALA A 197 14.71 -1.90 11.08
N TRP A 198 14.44 -1.72 9.79
CA TRP A 198 13.11 -1.45 9.24
C TRP A 198 12.87 -2.28 7.98
N CYS A 199 11.69 -2.90 7.87
CA CYS A 199 11.22 -3.50 6.63
C CYS A 199 9.94 -2.79 6.19
N ALA A 200 9.97 -2.24 4.99
CA ALA A 200 8.85 -1.51 4.44
C ALA A 200 8.64 -1.79 2.97
N ARG A 201 7.37 -1.66 2.62
CA ARG A 201 6.89 -1.68 1.25
C ARG A 201 6.89 -0.25 0.74
N THR A 202 7.77 0.08 -0.21
CA THR A 202 7.63 1.38 -0.88
C THR A 202 6.68 1.25 -2.06
N PRO A 203 5.86 2.27 -2.34
CA PRO A 203 5.26 2.44 -3.64
C PRO A 203 6.33 2.25 -4.73
N ALA A 204 6.04 1.49 -5.78
CA ALA A 204 6.75 1.66 -7.04
C ALA A 204 5.72 1.77 -8.15
N ALA A 205 5.68 2.90 -8.84
CA ALA A 205 4.92 3.02 -10.07
C ALA A 205 5.39 4.21 -10.92
N ARG A 206 5.70 3.92 -12.18
CA ARG A 206 5.59 4.86 -13.31
C ARG A 206 4.17 4.75 -13.89
N VAL A 207 3.83 5.64 -14.82
CA VAL A 207 2.78 5.40 -15.83
C VAL A 207 3.02 4.01 -16.41
N ARG A 208 2.21 3.01 -16.02
CA ARG A 208 2.42 1.62 -16.44
C ARG A 208 1.88 1.45 -17.86
N GLN A 209 2.78 1.29 -18.82
CA GLN A 209 2.52 0.39 -19.94
C GLN A 209 2.65 -1.07 -19.44
N PRO A 210 1.97 -2.05 -20.09
CA PRO A 210 1.83 -3.44 -19.61
C PRO A 210 3.12 -4.18 -19.20
N SER A 211 4.31 -3.69 -19.58
CA SER A 211 5.62 -4.33 -19.40
C SER A 211 6.44 -3.86 -18.20
N SER A 212 5.88 -3.11 -17.24
CA SER A 212 6.65 -2.53 -16.12
C SER A 212 6.98 -3.54 -15.01
N PRO A 213 8.20 -3.53 -14.42
CA PRO A 213 8.62 -4.45 -13.36
C PRO A 213 7.79 -4.31 -12.05
N PRO A 214 7.75 -5.37 -11.21
CA PRO A 214 6.98 -5.37 -9.96
C PRO A 214 7.55 -4.39 -8.91
N PRO A 215 6.75 -3.96 -7.94
CA PRO A 215 7.21 -3.07 -6.87
C PRO A 215 8.21 -3.77 -5.95
N ALA A 216 9.31 -3.08 -5.65
CA ALA A 216 10.37 -3.58 -4.77
C ALA A 216 9.99 -3.47 -3.28
N ILE A 217 10.47 -4.42 -2.49
CA ILE A 217 10.44 -4.40 -1.02
C ILE A 217 11.80 -3.89 -0.52
N TRP A 218 11.82 -3.21 0.61
CA TRP A 218 13.06 -2.62 1.14
C TRP A 218 13.27 -3.04 2.58
N ALA A 219 14.52 -3.33 2.89
CA ALA A 219 15.04 -3.38 4.23
C ALA A 219 15.94 -2.16 4.42
N CYS A 220 15.64 -1.31 5.39
CA CYS A 220 16.54 -0.22 5.81
C CYS A 220 17.20 -0.64 7.12
N ARG A 221 18.52 -0.49 7.20
CA ARG A 221 19.31 -0.75 8.40
C ARG A 221 19.97 0.57 8.80
N TRP A 222 19.66 1.04 9.99
CA TRP A 222 20.34 2.19 10.60
C TRP A 222 21.45 1.67 11.50
#